data_AF-A0A3C1NFS7-F1
#
_entry.id   AF-A0A3C1NFS7-F1
#
_cell.length_a   1.000
_cell.length_b   1.000
_cell.length_c   1.000
_cell.angle_alpha   90.00
_cell.angle_beta   90.00
_cell.angle_gamma   90.00
#
_symmetry.space_group_name_H-M   'P 1'
#
loop_
_entity.id
_entity.type
_entity.pdbx_description
1 polymer ?
#
loop_
_entity_poly.entity_id
_entity_poly.type
_entity_poly.pdbx_seq_one_letter_code
_entity_poly.pdbx_strand_id
1 'polypeptide(L)'
;AQDPFQTESRDALQRLGQEVPPEEGQPLGPPLSGWVIKEPESGRYIASNPKYASLRVELEMFGSGKPRIVEWKQLKDALSGIGLLQYYAGDFGEGQDTSLEYVAIVDIRANKVLSIEPHSWGPAAAQWNWQAVSVVVTDPDGNANEVQLRKARKAAPAPTDFWGFEQPRTTDNSASGGGGRRARGGGGGG
;
A
#
# COMPACT_ATOMS: atom_id res chain seq x y z
N ALA A 1 -13.00 -4.07 -28.74
CA ALA A 1 -12.84 -2.66 -28.34
C ALA A 1 -12.27 -2.68 -26.93
N GLN A 2 -11.09 -2.10 -26.73
CA GLN A 2 -10.47 -2.03 -25.41
C GLN A 2 -10.96 -0.72 -24.77
N ASP A 3 -11.62 -0.83 -23.62
CA ASP A 3 -12.27 0.29 -22.94
C ASP A 3 -11.20 1.32 -22.52
N PRO A 4 -11.23 2.56 -23.07
CA PRO A 4 -10.23 3.60 -22.82
C PRO A 4 -10.34 4.23 -21.42
N PHE A 5 -11.30 3.79 -20.60
CA PHE A 5 -11.47 4.26 -19.23
C PHE A 5 -10.86 3.33 -18.19
N GLN A 6 -10.47 2.11 -18.58
CA GLN A 6 -9.72 1.22 -17.69
C GLN A 6 -8.32 1.78 -17.41
N THR A 7 -7.88 1.66 -16.16
CA THR A 7 -6.54 2.12 -15.72
C THR A 7 -5.42 1.55 -16.59
N GLU A 8 -5.49 0.26 -16.94
CA GLU A 8 -4.48 -0.41 -17.78
C GLU A 8 -4.44 0.13 -19.22
N SER A 9 -5.61 0.42 -19.81
CA SER A 9 -5.72 1.00 -21.15
C SER A 9 -5.14 2.41 -21.19
N ARG A 10 -5.39 3.21 -20.15
CA ARG A 10 -4.88 4.59 -20.05
C ARG A 10 -3.38 4.64 -19.80
N ASP A 11 -2.87 3.73 -18.97
CA ASP A 11 -1.44 3.54 -18.78
C ASP A 11 -0.75 3.12 -20.08
N ALA A 12 -1.37 2.27 -20.88
CA ALA A 12 -0.88 1.91 -22.20
C ALA A 12 -0.87 3.13 -23.15
N LEU A 13 -1.93 3.93 -23.17
CA LEU A 13 -1.99 5.18 -23.96
C LEU A 13 -0.90 6.17 -23.55
N GLN A 14 -0.67 6.33 -22.24
CA GLN A 14 0.36 7.23 -21.72
C GLN A 14 1.77 6.75 -22.10
N ARG A 15 2.03 5.43 -22.06
CA ARG A 15 3.30 4.85 -22.53
C ARG A 15 3.51 5.03 -24.04
N LEU A 16 2.44 5.06 -24.81
CA LEU A 16 2.45 5.31 -26.25
C LEU A 16 2.57 6.80 -26.61
N GLY A 17 2.67 7.70 -25.61
CA GLY A 17 2.71 9.14 -25.82
C GLY A 17 1.40 9.70 -26.38
N GLN A 18 0.29 8.95 -26.25
CA GLN A 18 -1.02 9.41 -26.65
C GLN A 18 -1.70 10.18 -25.52
N GLU A 19 -2.49 11.17 -25.91
CA GLU A 19 -3.24 11.99 -24.99
C GLU A 19 -4.30 11.12 -24.31
N VAL A 20 -4.18 10.98 -22.99
CA VAL A 20 -5.14 10.22 -22.20
C VAL A 20 -6.39 11.10 -22.05
N PRO A 21 -7.57 10.69 -22.55
CA PRO A 21 -8.78 11.52 -22.50
C PRO A 21 -9.04 11.96 -21.05
N PRO A 22 -9.31 13.22 -20.73
CA PRO A 22 -9.58 13.63 -19.34
C PRO A 22 -10.66 12.75 -18.69
N GLU A 23 -10.58 12.55 -17.37
CA GLU A 23 -11.72 12.01 -16.62
C GLU A 23 -12.83 13.05 -16.63
N GLU A 24 -13.64 12.95 -17.68
CA GLU A 24 -14.91 13.64 -17.83
C GLU A 24 -15.88 13.10 -16.77
N GLY A 25 -16.92 13.87 -16.46
CA GLY A 25 -17.80 13.59 -15.33
C GLY A 25 -17.76 14.69 -14.28
N GLN A 26 -18.94 15.09 -13.83
CA GLN A 26 -19.06 16.12 -12.81
C GLN A 26 -18.65 15.55 -11.44
N PRO A 27 -17.99 16.36 -10.59
CA PRO A 27 -17.78 15.99 -9.19
C PRO A 27 -19.11 15.69 -8.50
N LEU A 28 -19.20 14.55 -7.82
CA LEU A 28 -20.40 14.14 -7.09
C LEU A 28 -20.52 14.75 -5.70
N GLY A 29 -19.51 15.50 -5.25
CA GLY A 29 -19.50 16.12 -3.93
C GLY A 29 -18.27 16.98 -3.69
N PRO A 30 -18.19 17.62 -2.51
CA PRO A 30 -17.03 18.42 -2.14
C PRO A 30 -15.78 17.53 -1.98
N PRO A 31 -14.59 18.07 -2.27
CA PRO A 31 -13.35 17.35 -2.05
C PRO A 31 -13.11 17.04 -0.56
N LEU A 32 -12.71 15.81 -0.24
CA LEU A 32 -12.27 15.43 1.12
C LEU A 32 -10.78 15.11 1.08
N SER A 33 -9.96 15.90 1.77
CA SER A 33 -8.48 15.76 1.73
C SER A 33 -7.91 15.76 0.30
N GLY A 34 -8.54 16.51 -0.60
CA GLY A 34 -8.18 16.59 -2.03
C GLY A 34 -8.70 15.45 -2.90
N TRP A 35 -9.35 14.43 -2.30
CA TRP A 35 -10.03 13.39 -3.07
C TRP A 35 -11.38 13.89 -3.57
N VAL A 36 -11.68 13.61 -4.84
CA VAL A 36 -12.94 13.95 -5.50
C VAL A 36 -13.47 12.70 -6.17
N ILE A 37 -14.77 12.44 -6.04
CA ILE A 37 -15.45 11.38 -6.79
C ILE A 37 -16.07 11.98 -8.04
N LYS A 38 -15.84 11.33 -9.18
CA LYS A 38 -16.48 11.62 -10.46
C LYS A 38 -17.21 10.39 -10.99
N GLU A 39 -18.20 10.64 -11.83
CA GLU A 39 -18.93 9.64 -12.59
C GLU A 39 -18.69 9.87 -14.09
N PRO A 40 -17.60 9.33 -14.66
CA PRO A 40 -17.32 9.45 -16.09
C PRO A 40 -18.34 8.75 -16.98
N GLU A 41 -18.86 7.62 -16.51
CA GLU A 41 -19.91 6.85 -17.17
C GLU A 41 -20.97 6.49 -16.12
N SER A 42 -22.23 6.38 -16.55
CA SER A 42 -23.34 6.07 -15.64
C SER A 42 -23.05 4.82 -14.82
N GLY A 43 -23.03 4.95 -13.49
CA GLY A 43 -22.76 3.85 -12.56
C GLY A 43 -21.29 3.46 -12.39
N ARG A 44 -20.35 4.10 -13.10
CA ARG A 44 -18.91 3.94 -12.89
C ARG A 44 -18.40 5.14 -12.11
N TYR A 45 -17.94 4.89 -10.89
CA TYR A 45 -17.48 5.94 -9.99
C TYR A 45 -15.97 5.83 -9.76
N ILE A 46 -15.28 6.95 -9.91
CA ILE A 46 -13.82 7.02 -9.72
C ILE A 46 -13.52 8.10 -8.70
N ALA A 47 -12.81 7.73 -7.63
CA ALA A 47 -12.17 8.69 -6.75
C ALA A 47 -10.74 8.98 -7.23
N SER A 48 -10.42 10.25 -7.41
CA SER A 48 -9.10 10.72 -7.80
C SER A 48 -8.63 11.89 -6.92
N ASN A 49 -7.31 12.07 -6.81
CA ASN A 49 -6.70 13.13 -6.02
C ASN A 49 -5.58 13.79 -6.83
N PRO A 50 -5.58 15.13 -7.05
CA PRO A 50 -4.56 15.81 -7.83
C PRO A 50 -3.12 15.60 -7.33
N LYS A 51 -2.95 15.34 -6.02
CA LYS A 51 -1.65 15.04 -5.42
C LYS A 51 -1.09 13.68 -5.87
N TYR A 52 -1.98 12.76 -6.27
CA TYR A 52 -1.68 11.39 -6.67
C TYR A 52 -2.29 11.13 -8.05
N ALA A 53 -1.85 11.90 -9.06
CA ALA A 53 -2.53 11.97 -10.37
C ALA A 53 -2.67 10.63 -11.11
N SER A 54 -1.80 9.65 -10.82
CA SER A 54 -1.87 8.30 -11.40
C SER A 54 -2.70 7.31 -10.57
N LEU A 55 -3.03 7.65 -9.31
CA LEU A 55 -3.82 6.80 -8.43
C LEU A 55 -5.31 7.09 -8.63
N ARG A 56 -6.00 6.09 -9.16
CA ARG A 56 -7.45 6.09 -9.37
C ARG A 56 -8.05 4.96 -8.55
N VAL A 57 -9.12 5.26 -7.81
CA VAL A 57 -9.87 4.26 -7.07
C VAL A 57 -11.22 4.11 -7.75
N GLU A 58 -11.40 3.00 -8.46
CA GLU A 58 -12.72 2.59 -8.96
C GLU A 58 -13.55 2.17 -7.74
N LEU A 59 -14.62 2.91 -7.45
CA LEU A 59 -15.45 2.67 -6.29
C LEU A 59 -16.51 1.62 -6.62
N GLU A 60 -16.53 0.54 -5.85
CA GLU A 60 -17.53 -0.51 -5.98
C GLU A 60 -18.81 -0.07 -5.26
N MET A 61 -19.93 -0.18 -5.98
CA MET A 61 -21.25 0.11 -5.44
C MET A 61 -22.04 -1.19 -5.35
N PHE A 62 -22.62 -1.47 -4.18
CA PHE A 62 -23.32 -2.72 -3.89
C PHE A 62 -24.84 -2.53 -3.79
N GLY A 63 -25.33 -1.30 -3.95
CA GLY A 63 -26.73 -0.97 -3.79
C GLY A 63 -27.10 0.37 -4.40
N SER A 64 -28.20 0.94 -3.92
CA SER A 64 -28.68 2.26 -4.35
C SER A 64 -27.83 3.39 -3.78
N GLY A 65 -28.01 4.59 -4.36
CA GLY A 65 -27.37 5.81 -3.89
C GLY A 65 -26.15 6.21 -4.72
N LYS A 66 -25.48 7.26 -4.26
CA LYS A 66 -24.25 7.78 -4.87
C LYS A 66 -23.11 7.68 -3.87
N PRO A 67 -21.90 7.30 -4.32
CA PRO A 67 -20.78 7.20 -3.41
C PRO A 67 -20.38 8.57 -2.88
N ARG A 68 -19.99 8.60 -1.61
CA ARG A 68 -19.42 9.78 -0.94
C ARG A 68 -18.22 9.35 -0.13
N ILE A 69 -17.19 10.18 -0.10
CA ILE A 69 -16.03 9.95 0.76
C ILE A 69 -16.44 10.26 2.20
N VAL A 70 -16.18 9.31 3.09
CA VAL A 70 -16.46 9.42 4.52
C VAL A 70 -15.20 9.87 5.24
N GLU A 71 -14.08 9.18 5.00
CA GLU A 71 -12.82 9.46 5.66
C GLU A 71 -11.63 9.16 4.73
N TRP A 72 -10.55 9.89 4.93
CA TRP A 72 -9.25 9.58 4.36
C TRP A 72 -8.20 9.55 5.46
N LYS A 73 -7.49 8.41 5.57
CA LYS A 73 -6.46 8.21 6.58
C LYS A 73 -5.19 7.63 5.96
N GLN A 74 -4.03 8.16 6.33
CA GLN A 74 -2.75 7.59 5.96
C GLN A 74 -2.14 6.83 7.13
N LEU A 75 -1.66 5.63 6.85
CA LEU A 75 -0.93 4.82 7.83
C LEU A 75 0.50 5.36 8.00
N LYS A 76 1.08 5.05 9.16
CA LYS A 76 2.40 5.53 9.60
C LYS A 76 3.38 4.36 9.72
N ASP A 77 4.62 4.68 10.09
CA ASP A 77 5.68 3.71 10.41
C ASP A 77 5.92 2.68 9.30
N ALA A 78 5.88 1.38 9.62
CA ALA A 78 6.12 0.28 8.68
C ALA A 78 5.13 0.27 7.50
N LEU A 79 3.93 0.81 7.70
CA LEU A 79 2.87 0.92 6.68
C LEU A 79 2.78 2.34 6.09
N SER A 80 3.78 3.20 6.34
CA SER A 80 3.83 4.53 5.73
C SER A 80 3.69 4.45 4.21
N GLY A 81 2.88 5.35 3.65
CA GLY A 81 2.53 5.37 2.23
C GLY A 81 1.35 4.47 1.86
N ILE A 82 0.76 3.73 2.80
CA ILE A 82 -0.56 3.14 2.63
C ILE A 82 -1.62 4.16 3.06
N GLY A 83 -2.63 4.33 2.23
CA GLY A 83 -3.81 5.13 2.50
C GLY A 83 -5.06 4.26 2.62
N LEU A 84 -6.01 4.72 3.42
CA LEU A 84 -7.33 4.15 3.61
C LEU A 84 -8.33 5.22 3.18
N LEU A 85 -9.07 4.94 2.12
CA LEU A 85 -10.15 5.78 1.62
C LEU A 85 -11.47 5.12 1.98
N GLN A 86 -12.11 5.60 3.03
CA GLN A 86 -13.44 5.14 3.42
C GLN A 86 -14.50 5.88 2.63
N TYR A 87 -15.46 5.15 2.10
CA TYR A 87 -16.53 5.69 1.30
C TYR A 87 -17.84 4.92 1.54
N TYR A 88 -18.94 5.63 1.32
CA TYR A 88 -20.26 5.05 1.24
C TYR A 88 -20.40 4.31 -0.10
N ALA A 89 -20.69 3.02 -0.06
CA ALA A 89 -20.79 2.11 -1.21
C ALA A 89 -22.24 1.77 -1.58
N GLY A 90 -23.21 2.48 -1.00
CA GLY A 90 -24.64 2.33 -1.27
C GLY A 90 -25.42 1.79 -0.08
N ASP A 91 -26.65 1.38 -0.34
CA ASP A 91 -27.57 0.79 0.63
C ASP A 91 -28.37 -0.37 0.01
N PHE A 92 -28.81 -1.33 0.83
CA PHE A 92 -29.65 -2.45 0.37
C PHE A 92 -31.14 -2.09 0.16
N GLY A 93 -31.49 -0.79 0.05
CA GLY A 93 -32.88 -0.33 -0.16
C GLY A 93 -33.60 0.15 1.11
N GLU A 94 -34.93 0.21 1.07
CA GLU A 94 -35.76 0.87 2.09
C GLU A 94 -35.71 0.17 3.47
N GLY A 95 -34.92 0.74 4.36
CA GLY A 95 -34.82 0.43 5.77
C GLY A 95 -33.83 1.38 6.44
N GLN A 96 -34.05 1.73 7.71
CA GLN A 96 -33.00 2.40 8.49
C GLN A 96 -31.87 1.37 8.75
N ASP A 97 -30.63 1.81 8.63
CA ASP A 97 -29.41 1.02 8.88
C ASP A 97 -29.05 -0.07 7.86
N THR A 98 -29.26 0.18 6.57
CA THR A 98 -28.79 -0.69 5.47
C THR A 98 -27.59 -0.13 4.71
N SER A 99 -26.96 0.93 5.25
CA SER A 99 -25.83 1.61 4.60
C SER A 99 -24.58 0.73 4.56
N LEU A 100 -23.96 0.66 3.39
CA LEU A 100 -22.74 -0.07 3.16
C LEU A 100 -21.59 0.92 3.10
N GLU A 101 -20.61 0.72 3.96
CA GLU A 101 -19.37 1.48 3.94
C GLU A 101 -18.20 0.54 3.68
N TYR A 102 -17.34 0.96 2.77
CA TYR A 102 -16.17 0.22 2.34
C TYR A 102 -14.93 1.10 2.44
N VAL A 103 -13.77 0.46 2.53
CA VAL A 103 -12.47 1.11 2.57
C VAL A 103 -11.63 0.58 1.42
N ALA A 104 -11.25 1.48 0.51
CA ALA A 104 -10.21 1.20 -0.45
C ALA A 104 -8.84 1.37 0.21
N ILE A 105 -8.06 0.29 0.20
CA ILE A 105 -6.69 0.28 0.68
C ILE A 105 -5.78 0.59 -0.51
N VAL A 106 -5.04 1.68 -0.44
CA VAL A 106 -4.22 2.17 -1.56
C VAL A 106 -2.75 2.28 -1.16
N ASP A 107 -1.86 1.89 -2.05
CA ASP A 107 -0.44 2.19 -1.95
C ASP A 107 -0.13 3.46 -2.74
N ILE A 108 0.04 4.56 -2.01
CA ILE A 108 0.31 5.89 -2.56
C ILE A 108 1.69 5.93 -3.21
N ARG A 109 2.64 5.11 -2.74
CA ARG A 109 4.00 5.08 -3.31
C ARG A 109 4.03 4.35 -4.64
N ALA A 110 3.22 3.31 -4.77
CA ALA A 110 3.08 2.53 -6.00
C ALA A 110 1.98 3.05 -6.92
N ASN A 111 1.22 4.07 -6.51
CA ASN A 111 0.01 4.57 -7.19
C ASN A 111 -0.97 3.45 -7.55
N LYS A 112 -1.21 2.53 -6.61
CA LYS A 112 -2.02 1.33 -6.85
C LYS A 112 -3.07 1.10 -5.77
N VAL A 113 -4.27 0.67 -6.16
CA VAL A 113 -5.27 0.10 -5.26
C VAL A 113 -4.88 -1.34 -4.93
N LEU A 114 -4.77 -1.67 -3.64
CA LEU A 114 -4.38 -3.00 -3.17
C LEU A 114 -5.60 -3.90 -2.98
N SER A 115 -6.64 -3.40 -2.31
CA SER A 115 -7.92 -4.09 -2.12
C SER A 115 -9.01 -3.09 -1.75
N ILE A 116 -10.27 -3.53 -1.86
CA ILE A 116 -11.45 -2.84 -1.38
C ILE A 116 -12.13 -3.79 -0.40
N GLU A 117 -12.24 -3.37 0.85
CA GLU A 117 -12.71 -4.23 1.95
C GLU A 117 -13.88 -3.57 2.68
N PRO A 118 -14.82 -4.35 3.25
CA PRO A 118 -15.93 -3.81 3.99
C PRO A 118 -15.45 -3.11 5.27
N HIS A 119 -16.08 -1.99 5.60
CA HIS A 119 -15.93 -1.31 6.88
C HIS A 119 -17.12 -1.58 7.80
N SER A 120 -18.34 -1.44 7.27
CA SER A 120 -19.56 -1.74 7.99
C SER A 120 -20.74 -1.97 7.04
N TRP A 121 -21.63 -2.85 7.42
CA TRP A 121 -22.94 -3.04 6.81
C TRP A 121 -24.01 -2.72 7.83
N GLY A 122 -24.59 -1.52 7.71
CA GLY A 122 -25.50 -0.98 8.70
C GLY A 122 -24.83 -0.88 10.07
N PRO A 123 -25.40 -1.50 11.13
CA PRO A 123 -24.83 -1.47 12.47
C PRO A 123 -23.66 -2.46 12.66
N ALA A 124 -23.46 -3.40 11.72
CA ALA A 124 -22.45 -4.44 11.84
C ALA A 124 -21.11 -3.96 11.23
N ALA A 125 -20.10 -3.78 12.08
CA ALA A 125 -18.76 -3.37 11.65
C ALA A 125 -17.86 -4.56 11.33
N ALA A 126 -17.03 -4.43 10.31
CA ALA A 126 -15.96 -5.36 10.00
C ALA A 126 -14.83 -5.26 11.03
N GLN A 127 -14.11 -6.36 11.26
CA GLN A 127 -12.96 -6.39 12.15
C GLN A 127 -11.66 -6.28 11.36
N TRP A 128 -10.78 -5.35 11.74
CA TRP A 128 -9.53 -5.07 11.04
C TRP A 128 -8.33 -5.37 11.94
N ASN A 129 -7.67 -6.49 11.69
CA ASN A 129 -6.52 -6.96 12.44
C ASN A 129 -5.21 -6.62 11.71
N TRP A 130 -4.60 -5.50 12.10
CA TRP A 130 -3.37 -5.01 11.50
C TRP A 130 -2.15 -5.83 11.93
N GLN A 131 -1.32 -6.19 10.95
CA GLN A 131 -0.03 -6.84 11.16
C GLN A 131 1.10 -5.94 10.67
N ALA A 132 2.34 -6.44 10.75
CA ALA A 132 3.52 -5.66 10.36
C ALA A 132 3.52 -5.25 8.87
N VAL A 133 2.99 -6.11 7.99
CA VAL A 133 3.02 -5.93 6.53
C VAL A 133 1.71 -6.33 5.82
N SER A 134 0.71 -6.77 6.56
CA SER A 134 -0.62 -7.18 6.06
C SER A 134 -1.71 -6.69 7.01
N VAL A 135 -2.96 -6.84 6.58
CA VAL A 135 -4.14 -6.67 7.42
C VAL A 135 -5.09 -7.83 7.15
N VAL A 136 -5.65 -8.40 8.20
CA VAL A 136 -6.73 -9.38 8.08
C VAL A 136 -8.03 -8.64 8.34
N VAL A 137 -8.90 -8.60 7.33
CA VAL A 137 -10.23 -8.02 7.44
C VAL A 137 -11.24 -9.14 7.55
N THR A 138 -12.01 -9.15 8.63
CA THR A 138 -13.17 -10.03 8.79
C THR A 138 -14.41 -9.22 8.50
N ASP A 139 -15.13 -9.60 7.44
CA ASP A 139 -16.38 -8.94 7.06
C ASP A 139 -17.47 -9.14 8.14
N PRO A 140 -18.59 -8.39 8.05
CA PRO A 140 -19.68 -8.53 9.01
C PRO A 140 -20.35 -9.92 9.04
N ASP A 141 -20.20 -10.73 7.99
CA ASP A 141 -20.69 -12.11 7.93
C ASP A 141 -19.70 -13.13 8.53
N GLY A 142 -18.50 -12.69 8.90
CA GLY A 142 -17.46 -13.51 9.54
C GLY A 142 -16.43 -14.10 8.58
N ASN A 143 -16.45 -13.76 7.29
CA ASN A 143 -15.43 -14.19 6.33
C ASN A 143 -14.16 -13.36 6.50
N ALA A 144 -13.02 -14.03 6.68
CA ALA A 144 -11.72 -13.37 6.82
C ALA A 144 -10.96 -13.35 5.50
N ASN A 145 -10.45 -12.17 5.13
CA ASN A 145 -9.56 -11.96 4.00
C ASN A 145 -8.24 -11.34 4.48
N GLU A 146 -7.11 -11.88 4.07
CA GLU A 146 -5.80 -11.29 4.35
C GLU A 146 -5.30 -10.49 3.16
N VAL A 147 -5.08 -9.19 3.39
CA VAL A 147 -4.55 -8.27 2.38
C VAL A 147 -3.07 -7.99 2.66
N GLN A 148 -2.20 -8.43 1.75
CA GLN A 148 -0.77 -8.13 1.82
C GLN A 148 -0.49 -6.69 1.37
N LEU A 149 0.00 -5.85 2.28
CA LEU A 149 0.23 -4.42 2.03
C LEU A 149 1.66 -4.10 1.58
N ARG A 150 2.61 -4.89 2.04
CA ARG A 150 4.03 -4.78 1.70
C ARG A 150 4.59 -6.15 1.37
N LYS A 151 5.53 -6.22 0.43
CA LYS A 151 6.30 -7.45 0.23
C LYS A 151 7.07 -7.74 1.51
N ALA A 152 6.93 -8.96 2.04
CA ALA A 152 7.83 -9.44 3.07
C ALA A 152 9.27 -9.29 2.57
N ARG A 153 10.14 -8.67 3.38
CA ARG A 153 11.53 -8.45 3.00
C ARG A 153 12.15 -9.83 2.83
N LYS A 154 12.38 -10.26 1.59
CA LYS A 154 13.16 -11.48 1.34
C LYS A 154 14.53 -11.23 1.97
N ALA A 155 14.92 -12.09 2.91
CA ALA A 155 16.31 -12.12 3.36
C ALA A 155 17.17 -12.23 2.10
N ALA A 156 18.20 -11.39 2.00
CA ALA A 156 19.15 -11.48 0.90
C ALA A 156 19.63 -12.94 0.85
N PRO A 157 19.70 -13.57 -0.34
CA PRO A 157 20.32 -14.88 -0.43
C PRO A 157 21.69 -14.76 0.22
N ALA A 158 22.01 -15.67 1.15
CA ALA A 158 23.35 -15.78 1.68
C ALA A 158 24.31 -15.77 0.48
N PRO A 159 25.42 -15.01 0.52
CA PRO A 159 26.36 -14.98 -0.59
C PRO A 159 26.74 -16.42 -0.92
N THR A 160 26.18 -16.94 -2.00
CA THR A 160 26.59 -18.23 -2.55
C THR A 160 27.93 -17.98 -3.17
N ASP A 161 28.97 -18.54 -2.55
CA ASP A 161 30.34 -18.58 -3.04
C ASP A 161 30.38 -19.18 -4.44
N PHE A 162 30.14 -18.37 -5.47
CA PHE A 162 30.08 -18.80 -6.87
C PHE A 162 31.39 -18.55 -7.63
N TRP A 163 32.41 -18.03 -6.95
CA TRP A 163 33.78 -17.99 -7.47
C TRP A 163 34.75 -18.33 -6.35
N GLY A 164 35.45 -19.47 -6.47
CA GLY A 164 36.47 -19.92 -5.55
C GLY A 164 37.71 -19.02 -5.51
N PHE A 165 37.56 -17.82 -4.95
CA PHE A 165 38.67 -17.06 -4.41
C PHE A 165 38.61 -17.14 -2.89
N GLU A 166 39.47 -18.00 -2.36
CA GLU A 166 39.80 -18.13 -0.95
C GLU A 166 40.13 -16.76 -0.36
N GLN A 167 39.25 -16.20 0.47
CA GLN A 167 39.64 -15.10 1.35
C GLN A 167 40.26 -15.71 2.61
N PRO A 168 41.52 -15.36 2.96
CA PRO A 168 42.11 -15.80 4.21
C PRO A 168 41.31 -15.22 5.37
N ARG A 169 40.87 -16.11 6.27
CA ARG A 169 40.26 -15.78 7.55
C ARG A 169 41.11 -14.73 8.26
N THR A 170 40.58 -13.53 8.42
CA THR A 170 40.99 -12.63 9.51
C THR A 170 39.97 -12.76 10.62
N THR A 171 40.08 -13.86 11.36
CA THR A 171 39.69 -13.86 12.77
C THR A 171 40.82 -13.18 13.52
N ASP A 172 40.58 -11.99 14.04
CA ASP A 172 41.32 -11.52 15.21
C ASP A 172 40.45 -10.53 15.97
N ASN A 173 39.65 -11.07 16.89
CA ASN A 173 39.12 -10.30 18.00
C ASN A 173 39.68 -10.90 19.30
N SER A 174 40.64 -10.18 19.86
CA SER A 174 41.05 -10.10 21.27
C SER A 174 40.55 -11.16 22.27
N ALA A 175 41.48 -11.86 22.94
CA ALA A 175 41.68 -11.72 24.40
C ALA A 175 42.72 -12.69 24.99
N SER A 176 43.54 -12.13 25.89
CA SER A 176 44.14 -12.73 27.09
C SER A 176 45.42 -13.58 26.99
N GLY A 177 46.45 -13.12 27.72
CA GLY A 177 47.26 -14.02 28.56
C GLY A 177 48.79 -13.98 28.43
N GLY A 178 49.44 -13.08 29.17
CA GLY A 178 50.57 -13.47 30.03
C GLY A 178 52.00 -13.46 29.50
N GLY A 179 52.71 -12.36 29.78
CA GLY A 179 53.96 -12.39 30.57
C GLY A 179 55.29 -12.79 29.89
N GLY A 180 56.26 -11.86 29.92
CA GLY A 180 57.64 -12.25 30.25
C GLY A 180 58.80 -11.57 29.51
N ARG A 181 59.33 -10.53 30.16
CA ARG A 181 60.77 -10.21 30.34
C ARG A 181 61.55 -9.49 29.23
N ARG A 182 61.93 -8.27 29.63
CA ARG A 182 62.98 -7.38 29.13
C ARG A 182 64.39 -7.96 29.35
N ALA A 183 65.28 -7.75 28.38
CA ALA A 183 66.73 -7.55 28.53
C ALA A 183 67.17 -6.75 27.29
N ARG A 184 67.56 -5.47 27.31
CA ARG A 184 68.70 -4.75 27.93
C ARG A 184 70.10 -5.28 27.51
N GLY A 185 70.78 -4.48 26.68
CA GLY A 185 72.22 -4.47 26.37
C GLY A 185 72.40 -3.84 24.98
N GLY A 186 72.77 -2.56 24.81
CA GLY A 186 74.14 -2.01 24.95
C GLY A 186 74.95 -2.40 23.70
N GLY A 187 75.56 -1.57 22.84
CA GLY A 187 76.09 -0.21 22.91
C GLY A 187 77.46 -0.21 22.18
N GLY A 188 77.73 0.77 21.30
CA GLY A 188 79.05 1.03 20.64
C GLY A 188 79.19 0.42 19.24
N GLY A 189 79.61 1.10 18.17
CA GLY A 189 80.32 2.37 18.03
C GLY A 189 81.83 2.14 17.87
N GLY A 190 82.33 2.13 16.62
CA GLY A 190 83.75 1.97 16.27
C GLY A 190 83.94 1.24 14.95
#